data_AF-A0A969UE92-F1
#
_entry.id   AF-A0A969UE92-F1
#
_cell.length_a   1.000
_cell.length_b   1.000
_cell.length_c   1.000
_cell.angle_alpha   90.00
_cell.angle_beta   90.00
_cell.angle_gamma   90.00
#
_symmetry.space_group_name_H-M   'P 1'
#
loop_
_entity.id
_entity.type
_entity.pdbx_description
1 polymer ?
#
loop_
_entity_poly.entity_id
_entity_poly.type
_entity_poly.pdbx_seq_one_letter_code
_entity_poly.pdbx_strand_id
1 'polypeptide(L)'
;MARAQVHVESGGVHGTRSILVVTELPYQVPKATVIEEIAALVEKGTLTGISDVQDESDRTGMRIVIELKRGVDSNVALNNLFKHSRLQTRFSANMVALVDNIPEQLSLRRILETFTKFRYQVRSNHETPLPLPSLHVHPDAAL
;
A
#
# COMPACT_ATOMS: atom_id res chain seq x y z
N MET A 1 -5.93 6.62 8.24
CA MET A 1 -5.95 5.20 8.66
C MET A 1 -6.28 4.38 7.44
N ALA A 2 -5.55 3.29 7.20
CA ALA A 2 -5.84 2.37 6.12
C ALA A 2 -6.67 1.22 6.68
N ARG A 3 -7.74 0.85 5.97
CA ARG A 3 -8.67 -0.22 6.35
C ARG A 3 -8.76 -1.21 5.21
N ALA A 4 -8.91 -2.49 5.56
CA ALA A 4 -9.28 -3.54 4.65
C ALA A 4 -10.68 -3.31 4.06
N GLN A 5 -10.90 -3.72 2.82
CA GLN A 5 -12.24 -3.77 2.24
C GLN A 5 -12.89 -5.10 2.63
N VAL A 6 -14.05 -5.02 3.27
CA VAL A 6 -14.76 -6.19 3.82
C VAL A 6 -16.23 -6.13 3.43
N HIS A 7 -16.74 -7.24 2.93
CA HIS A 7 -18.15 -7.43 2.60
C HIS A 7 -18.78 -8.43 3.57
N VAL A 8 -20.05 -8.20 3.93
CA VAL A 8 -20.82 -9.16 4.72
C VAL A 8 -21.65 -9.98 3.75
N GLU A 9 -21.49 -11.30 3.79
CA GLU A 9 -22.29 -12.23 3.00
C GLU A 9 -23.09 -13.14 3.95
N SER A 10 -24.27 -13.56 3.50
CA SER A 10 -25.09 -14.55 4.19
C SER A 10 -24.79 -15.91 3.56
N GLY A 11 -23.91 -16.72 4.16
CA GLY A 11 -23.35 -17.85 3.43
C GLY A 11 -22.54 -18.89 4.21
N GLY A 12 -22.49 -18.85 5.55
CA GLY A 12 -21.78 -19.89 6.32
C GLY A 12 -22.51 -21.25 6.27
N VAL A 13 -22.10 -22.21 7.09
CA VAL A 13 -22.63 -23.60 7.05
C VAL A 13 -24.18 -23.62 6.98
N HIS A 14 -24.72 -24.11 5.86
CA HIS A 14 -26.16 -24.16 5.52
C HIS A 14 -26.91 -22.81 5.46
N GLY A 15 -26.22 -21.69 5.19
CA GLY A 15 -26.84 -20.37 5.02
C GLY A 15 -27.36 -19.72 6.31
N THR A 16 -27.02 -20.28 7.48
CA THR A 16 -27.48 -19.76 8.79
C THR A 16 -26.48 -18.86 9.50
N ARG A 17 -25.25 -18.76 8.99
CA ARG A 17 -24.19 -17.94 9.58
C ARG A 17 -23.76 -16.85 8.62
N SER A 18 -23.47 -15.68 9.19
CA SER A 18 -22.85 -14.58 8.45
C SER A 18 -21.37 -14.86 8.27
N ILE A 19 -20.85 -14.47 7.11
CA ILE A 19 -19.42 -14.50 6.82
C ILE A 19 -18.95 -13.09 6.49
N LEU A 20 -17.71 -12.79 6.89
CA LEU A 20 -17.01 -11.58 6.48
C LEU A 20 -15.98 -11.95 5.42
N VAL A 21 -16.05 -11.29 4.27
CA VAL A 21 -15.18 -11.54 3.12
C VAL A 21 -14.27 -10.34 2.93
N VAL A 22 -12.98 -10.54 3.15
CA VAL A 22 -11.95 -9.52 2.96
C VAL A 22 -11.40 -9.64 1.54
N THR A 23 -11.52 -8.56 0.77
CA THR A 23 -11.08 -8.51 -0.63
C THR A 23 -9.79 -7.71 -0.82
N GLU A 24 -9.49 -6.79 0.12
CA GLU A 24 -8.31 -5.94 0.08
C GLU A 24 -7.73 -5.75 1.48
N LEU A 25 -6.40 -5.62 1.58
CA LEU A 25 -5.67 -5.40 2.82
C LEU A 25 -4.95 -4.05 2.80
N PRO A 26 -4.67 -3.46 3.97
CA PRO A 26 -3.85 -2.26 4.03
C PRO A 26 -2.45 -2.45 3.43
N TYR A 27 -1.85 -1.35 3.00
CA TYR A 27 -0.49 -1.36 2.44
C TYR A 27 0.52 -2.00 3.40
N GLN A 28 1.43 -2.80 2.86
CA GLN A 28 2.47 -3.54 3.59
C GLN A 28 1.95 -4.53 4.64
N VAL A 29 0.71 -4.99 4.53
CA VAL A 29 0.17 -6.05 5.38
C VAL A 29 0.13 -7.37 4.59
N PRO A 30 0.97 -8.37 4.95
CA PRO A 30 0.93 -9.68 4.29
C PRO A 30 -0.33 -10.46 4.68
N LYS A 31 -0.95 -11.15 3.72
CA LYS A 31 -2.19 -11.92 3.97
C LYS A 31 -2.01 -13.04 5.00
N ALA A 32 -0.91 -13.80 4.91
CA ALA A 32 -0.66 -14.93 5.79
C ALA A 32 -0.58 -14.48 7.26
N THR A 33 0.11 -13.37 7.50
CA THR A 33 0.22 -12.76 8.84
C THR A 33 -1.13 -12.35 9.40
N VAL A 34 -2.05 -11.83 8.58
CA VAL A 34 -3.40 -11.46 9.04
C VAL A 34 -4.19 -12.69 9.47
N ILE A 35 -4.13 -13.76 8.68
CA ILE A 35 -4.84 -15.01 8.98
C ILE A 35 -4.30 -15.65 10.27
N GLU A 36 -2.97 -15.75 10.39
CA GLU A 36 -2.31 -16.28 11.59
C GLU A 36 -2.63 -15.45 12.83
N GLU A 37 -2.59 -14.12 12.73
CA GLU A 37 -2.92 -13.21 13.82
C GLU A 37 -4.38 -13.36 14.26
N ILE A 38 -5.32 -13.44 13.31
CA ILE A 38 -6.74 -13.67 13.62
C ILE A 38 -6.92 -15.01 14.32
N ALA A 39 -6.34 -16.09 13.80
CA ALA A 39 -6.42 -17.43 14.42
C ALA A 39 -5.88 -17.41 15.87
N ALA A 40 -4.73 -16.79 16.10
CA ALA A 40 -4.14 -16.65 17.43
C ALA A 40 -5.01 -15.81 18.38
N LEU A 41 -5.67 -14.76 17.89
CA LEU A 41 -6.58 -13.93 18.69
C LEU A 41 -7.88 -14.66 19.04
N VAL A 42 -8.34 -15.58 18.18
CA VAL A 42 -9.49 -16.46 18.46
C VAL A 42 -9.12 -17.48 19.54
N GLU A 43 -7.96 -18.13 19.42
CA GLU A 43 -7.46 -19.11 20.40
C GLU A 43 -7.27 -18.48 21.79
N LYS A 44 -6.74 -17.25 21.85
CA LYS A 44 -6.61 -16.47 23.10
C LYS A 44 -7.92 -15.96 23.68
N GLY A 45 -9.04 -16.15 22.99
CA GLY A 45 -10.36 -15.65 23.41
C GLY A 45 -10.52 -14.13 23.30
N THR A 46 -9.62 -13.43 22.62
CA THR A 46 -9.78 -11.98 22.36
C THR A 46 -10.86 -11.74 21.32
N LEU A 47 -10.91 -12.57 20.28
CA LEU A 47 -11.97 -12.58 19.27
C LEU A 47 -12.94 -13.73 19.52
N THR A 48 -14.03 -13.47 20.26
CA THR A 48 -14.96 -14.53 20.70
C THR A 48 -16.03 -14.91 19.69
N GLY A 49 -16.35 -14.01 18.75
CA GLY A 49 -17.44 -14.17 17.77
C GLY A 49 -17.06 -14.83 16.45
N ILE A 50 -15.80 -15.23 16.29
CA ILE A 50 -15.28 -15.87 15.07
C ILE A 50 -15.27 -17.39 15.28
N SER A 51 -15.76 -18.11 14.27
CA SER A 51 -15.78 -19.56 14.22
C SER A 51 -14.55 -20.10 13.51
N ASP A 52 -14.22 -19.52 12.35
CA ASP A 52 -13.12 -20.00 11.51
C ASP A 52 -12.58 -18.88 10.60
N VAL A 53 -11.35 -19.04 10.09
CA VAL A 53 -10.72 -18.14 9.11
C VAL A 53 -9.99 -18.96 8.04
N GLN A 54 -10.29 -18.70 6.76
CA GLN A 54 -9.75 -19.45 5.62
C GLN A 54 -9.28 -18.51 4.49
N ASP A 55 -8.20 -18.92 3.81
CA ASP A 55 -7.74 -18.27 2.57
C ASP A 55 -8.35 -18.98 1.36
N GLU A 56 -9.28 -18.31 0.68
CA GLU A 56 -9.87 -18.74 -0.59
C GLU A 56 -9.35 -17.91 -1.78
N SER A 57 -8.22 -17.24 -1.60
CA SER A 57 -7.63 -16.43 -2.67
C SER A 57 -7.20 -17.31 -3.84
N ASP A 58 -7.51 -16.87 -5.04
CA ASP A 58 -7.13 -17.53 -6.27
C ASP A 58 -6.24 -16.62 -7.13
N ARG A 59 -6.11 -16.95 -8.42
CA ARG A 59 -5.35 -16.15 -9.39
C ARG A 59 -6.06 -14.85 -9.81
N THR A 60 -7.35 -14.72 -9.53
CA THR A 60 -8.20 -13.60 -9.97
C THR A 60 -8.37 -12.54 -8.88
N GLY A 61 -8.22 -12.91 -7.61
CA GLY A 61 -8.29 -11.97 -6.52
C GLY A 61 -7.98 -12.58 -5.16
N MET A 62 -7.81 -11.70 -4.17
CA MET A 62 -7.68 -12.10 -2.78
C MET A 62 -9.07 -12.25 -2.16
N ARG A 63 -9.28 -13.36 -1.45
CA ARG A 63 -10.51 -13.63 -0.70
C ARG A 63 -10.18 -14.33 0.61
N ILE A 64 -10.23 -13.59 1.71
CA ILE A 64 -10.12 -14.17 3.05
C ILE A 64 -11.52 -14.25 3.63
N VAL A 65 -11.93 -15.45 4.02
CA VAL A 65 -13.25 -15.73 4.58
C VAL A 65 -13.13 -15.89 6.07
N ILE A 66 -13.92 -15.12 6.81
CA ILE A 66 -14.03 -15.21 8.27
C ILE A 66 -15.45 -15.62 8.60
N GLU A 67 -15.63 -16.85 9.07
CA GLU A 67 -16.94 -17.36 9.46
C GLU A 67 -17.26 -16.91 10.89
N LEU A 68 -18.46 -16.36 11.10
CA LEU A 68 -18.91 -15.93 12.42
C LEU A 68 -19.70 -17.04 13.13
N LYS A 69 -19.63 -17.03 14.46
CA LYS A 69 -20.50 -17.90 15.28
C LYS A 69 -21.96 -17.48 15.10
N ARG A 70 -22.87 -18.42 15.32
CA ARG A 70 -24.32 -18.19 15.17
C ARG A 70 -24.79 -17.08 16.12
N GLY A 71 -25.60 -16.15 15.60
CA GLY A 71 -26.18 -15.05 16.37
C GLY A 71 -25.22 -13.88 16.66
N VAL A 72 -23.99 -13.92 16.13
CA VAL A 72 -23.05 -12.80 16.23
C VAL A 72 -23.42 -11.74 15.20
N ASP A 73 -23.57 -10.50 15.68
CA ASP A 73 -23.74 -9.35 14.80
C ASP A 73 -22.45 -9.09 14.00
N SER A 74 -22.58 -9.06 12.67
CA SER A 74 -21.45 -8.93 11.76
C SER A 74 -20.72 -7.60 11.89
N ASN A 75 -21.42 -6.52 12.23
CA ASN A 75 -20.81 -5.21 12.43
C ASN A 75 -20.00 -5.17 13.74
N VAL A 76 -20.51 -5.81 14.80
CA VAL A 76 -19.77 -5.92 16.07
C VAL A 76 -18.51 -6.76 15.89
N ALA A 77 -18.61 -7.89 15.19
CA ALA A 77 -17.45 -8.73 14.86
C ALA A 77 -16.43 -7.98 14.02
N LEU A 78 -16.87 -7.26 12.99
CA LEU A 78 -16.00 -6.44 12.12
C LEU A 78 -15.28 -5.33 12.89
N ASN A 79 -15.98 -4.65 13.80
CA ASN A 79 -15.36 -3.62 14.64
C ASN A 79 -14.30 -4.20 15.58
N ASN A 80 -14.54 -5.37 16.17
CA ASN A 80 -13.55 -6.05 17.00
C ASN A 80 -12.34 -6.50 16.18
N LEU A 81 -12.56 -7.00 14.96
CA LEU A 81 -11.50 -7.32 14.01
C LEU A 81 -10.63 -6.08 13.71
N PHE A 82 -11.23 -4.95 13.36
CA PHE A 82 -10.47 -3.70 13.13
C PHE A 82 -9.70 -3.19 14.36
N LYS A 83 -10.19 -3.47 15.56
CA LYS A 83 -9.55 -3.02 16.80
C LYS A 83 -8.35 -3.89 17.18
N HIS A 84 -8.42 -5.18 16.90
CA HIS A 84 -7.49 -6.16 17.44
C HIS A 84 -6.56 -6.80 16.40
N SER A 85 -6.89 -6.75 15.11
CA SER A 85 -6.06 -7.30 14.02
C SER A 85 -5.53 -6.21 13.09
N ARG A 86 -4.61 -6.60 12.21
CA ARG A 86 -4.02 -5.73 11.18
C ARG A 86 -4.96 -5.36 10.02
N LEU A 87 -6.24 -5.70 10.08
CA LEU A 87 -7.24 -5.26 9.09
C LEU A 87 -7.44 -3.74 9.10
N GLN A 88 -7.08 -3.05 10.18
CA GLN A 88 -7.00 -1.60 10.22
C GLN A 88 -5.65 -1.16 10.80
N THR A 89 -4.89 -0.38 10.02
CA THR A 89 -3.58 0.10 10.44
C THR A 89 -3.44 1.62 10.28
N ARG A 90 -2.51 2.19 11.04
CA ARG A 90 -2.10 3.59 10.90
C ARG A 90 -0.84 3.63 10.03
N PHE A 91 -0.89 4.41 8.95
CA PHE A 91 0.30 4.76 8.20
C PHE A 91 0.86 6.07 8.77
N SER A 92 2.05 6.00 9.37
CA SER A 92 2.78 7.18 9.83
C SER A 92 3.82 7.52 8.77
N ALA A 93 3.60 8.62 8.04
CA ALA A 93 4.51 9.04 6.98
C ALA A 93 5.69 9.82 7.59
N ASN A 94 6.91 9.29 7.46
CA ASN A 94 8.13 10.04 7.73
C ASN A 94 8.85 10.37 6.42
N MET A 95 8.67 11.59 5.92
CA MET A 95 9.22 12.04 4.65
C MET A 95 10.64 12.59 4.85
N VAL A 96 11.64 11.70 4.93
CA VAL A 96 13.06 12.06 5.03
C VAL A 96 13.78 11.58 3.77
N ALA A 97 14.58 12.45 3.17
CA ALA A 97 15.41 12.11 2.02
C ALA A 97 16.69 12.95 1.98
N LEU A 98 17.61 12.57 1.09
CA LEU A 98 18.82 13.35 0.82
C LEU A 98 18.51 14.43 -0.22
N VAL A 99 18.80 15.69 0.10
CA VAL A 99 18.87 16.80 -0.85
C VAL A 99 20.30 17.28 -0.87
N ASP A 100 20.95 17.21 -2.03
CA ASP A 100 22.37 17.57 -2.20
C ASP A 100 23.29 16.85 -1.18
N ASN A 101 23.03 15.56 -0.95
CA ASN A 101 23.69 14.67 0.03
C ASN A 101 23.49 15.02 1.52
N ILE A 102 22.55 15.90 1.83
CA ILE A 102 22.20 16.25 3.22
C ILE A 102 20.85 15.62 3.58
N PRO A 103 20.73 14.90 4.71
CA PRO A 103 19.45 14.35 5.16
C PRO A 103 18.54 15.47 5.66
N GLU A 104 17.39 15.62 5.02
CA GLU A 104 16.38 16.61 5.36
C GLU A 104 15.02 15.95 5.56
N GLN A 105 14.24 16.46 6.52
CA GLN A 105 12.81 16.17 6.59
C GLN A 105 12.08 17.10 5.62
N LEU A 106 11.35 16.53 4.68
CA LEU A 106 10.76 17.24 3.56
C LEU A 106 9.24 17.30 3.67
N SER A 107 8.68 18.44 3.28
CA SER A 107 7.25 18.55 2.99
C SER A 107 6.95 18.05 1.58
N LEU A 108 5.70 17.69 1.29
CA LEU A 108 5.27 17.29 -0.05
C LEU A 108 5.63 18.33 -1.11
N ARG A 109 5.45 19.63 -0.80
CA ARG A 109 5.81 20.73 -1.70
C ARG A 109 7.29 20.70 -2.05
N ARG A 110 8.17 20.55 -1.04
CA ARG A 110 9.61 20.54 -1.25
C ARG A 110 10.05 19.34 -2.11
N ILE A 111 9.44 18.17 -1.89
CA ILE A 111 9.67 16.98 -2.73
C ILE A 111 9.33 17.28 -4.20
N LEU A 112 8.16 17.87 -4.47
CA LEU A 112 7.71 18.20 -5.83
C LEU A 112 8.60 19.26 -6.49
N GLU A 113 9.04 20.28 -5.75
CA GLU A 113 9.96 21.31 -6.24
C GLU A 113 11.33 20.70 -6.59
N THR A 114 11.90 19.89 -5.70
CA THR A 114 13.19 19.21 -5.94
C THR A 114 13.10 18.27 -7.14
N PHE A 115 12.02 17.50 -7.26
CA PHE A 115 11.78 16.64 -8.42
C PHE A 115 11.69 17.44 -9.72
N THR A 116 10.93 18.54 -9.73
CA THR A 116 10.76 19.39 -10.92
C THR A 116 12.08 20.04 -11.33
N LYS A 117 12.86 20.56 -10.37
CA LYS A 117 14.19 21.11 -10.60
C LYS A 117 15.11 20.08 -11.27
N PHE A 118 15.14 18.85 -10.75
CA PHE A 118 15.89 17.75 -11.33
C PHE A 118 15.46 17.45 -12.78
N ARG A 119 14.15 17.41 -13.06
CA ARG A 119 13.64 17.18 -14.41
C ARG A 119 14.07 18.26 -15.41
N TYR A 120 14.08 19.54 -15.01
CA TYR A 120 14.59 20.62 -15.85
C TYR A 120 16.07 20.49 -16.16
N GLN A 121 16.88 20.15 -15.15
CA GLN A 121 18.31 19.93 -15.32
C GLN A 121 18.60 18.77 -16.29
N VAL A 122 17.89 17.65 -16.14
CA VAL A 122 18.02 16.49 -17.05
C VAL A 122 17.66 16.88 -18.49
N ARG A 123 16.57 17.63 -18.70
CA ARG A 123 16.20 18.10 -20.04
C ARG A 123 17.26 19.03 -20.65
N SER A 124 17.70 20.03 -19.89
CA SER A 124 18.72 20.99 -20.35
C SER A 124 20.03 20.31 -20.74
N ASN A 125 20.46 19.30 -19.98
CA ASN A 125 21.69 18.56 -20.29
C ASN A 125 21.55 17.75 -21.60
N HIS A 126 20.33 17.31 -21.93
CA HIS A 126 20.06 16.55 -23.14
C HIS A 126 19.95 17.44 -24.40
N GLU A 127 19.62 18.72 -24.24
CA GLU A 127 19.49 19.71 -25.32
C GLU A 127 20.81 20.41 -25.69
N THR A 128 21.94 20.09 -25.02
CA THR A 128 23.25 20.62 -25.41
C THR A 128 23.65 20.06 -26.78
N PRO A 129 23.72 20.87 -27.85
CA PRO A 129 24.31 20.42 -29.10
C PRO A 129 25.82 20.23 -28.85
N LEU A 130 26.41 19.21 -29.48
CA LEU A 130 27.86 19.02 -29.53
C LEU A 130 28.57 20.37 -29.77
N PRO A 131 29.73 20.64 -29.15
CA PRO A 131 30.48 21.85 -29.44
C PRO A 131 30.68 21.92 -30.96
N LEU A 132 30.21 23.00 -31.60
CA LEU A 132 30.39 23.20 -33.03
C LEU A 132 31.89 23.01 -33.33
N PRO A 133 32.26 22.20 -34.34
CA PRO A 133 33.67 22.04 -34.67
C PRO A 133 34.23 23.44 -34.92
N SER A 134 35.33 23.77 -34.23
CA SER A 134 36.01 25.04 -34.42
C SER A 134 36.28 25.19 -35.91
N LEU A 135 35.58 26.14 -36.52
CA LEU A 135 35.76 26.52 -37.91
C LEU A 135 37.21 26.95 -38.03
N HIS A 136 38.08 26.05 -38.48
CA HIS A 136 39.41 26.38 -38.94
C HIS A 136 39.19 27.20 -40.21
N VAL A 137 39.11 28.52 -40.03
CA VAL A 137 39.09 29.46 -41.14
C VAL A 137 40.50 29.40 -41.74
N HIS A 138 40.67 28.64 -42.83
CA HIS A 138 41.87 28.74 -43.64
C HIS A 138 41.93 30.17 -44.21
N PRO A 139 42.98 30.94 -43.92
CA PRO A 139 43.17 32.26 -44.49
C PRO A 139 43.87 32.08 -45.83
N ASP A 140 43.13 31.71 -46.89
CA ASP A 140 43.63 31.83 -48.27
C ASP A 140 42.46 31.79 -49.24
N ALA A 141 41.77 32.92 -49.31
CA ALA A 141 40.91 33.28 -50.43
C ALA A 141 41.05 34.79 -50.66
N ALA A 142 42.27 35.23 -50.96
CA ALA A 142 42.54 36.54 -51.51
C ALA A 142 43.75 36.46 -52.46
N LEU A 143 43.44 36.63 -53.75
CA LEU A 143 44.31 36.86 -54.91
C LEU A 143 44.98 35.63 -55.55
#